data_AF-A0A961VNW4-F1
#
_entry.id   AF-A0A961VNW4-F1
#
_cell.length_a   1.000
_cell.length_b   1.000
_cell.length_c   1.000
_cell.angle_alpha   90.00
_cell.angle_beta   90.00
_cell.angle_gamma   90.00
#
_symmetry.space_group_name_H-M   'P 1'
#
loop_
_entity.id
_entity.type
_entity.pdbx_description
1 polymer ?
#
loop_
_entity_poly.entity_id
_entity_poly.type
_entity_poly.pdbx_seq_one_letter_code
_entity_poly.pdbx_strand_id
1 'polypeptide(L)'
;MVTTPTLYNSFGPVNTAPGNELDAQLLGLSNGNILAVWESDTDQSSSIRARLLDPFGSPIGDTDQLLLGESTATQWRLQPALAEQTKSGGGVLVAYSRYDLLPDDHDIYVQRYSADLVPGTNDAIETSGADTYDPSIASLGDGGYVVSYTKEGSVEDIFLRIVSSSGVVSAPIKMPGSVEGQENDEDQRRSQVIVLDTGEIVVNYIGREQTLPPFL
;
A
#
# COMPACT_ATOMS: atom_id res chain seq x y z
N MET A 1 1.56 16.86 -31.38
CA MET A 1 1.84 15.52 -31.94
C MET A 1 1.57 14.51 -30.83
N VAL A 2 0.69 13.54 -31.05
CA VAL A 2 0.42 12.48 -30.07
C VAL A 2 1.34 11.33 -30.45
N THR A 3 2.39 11.11 -29.67
CA THR A 3 3.26 9.95 -29.86
C THR A 3 2.52 8.72 -29.34
N THR A 4 2.41 7.69 -30.17
CA THR A 4 1.94 6.38 -29.73
C THR A 4 2.87 5.89 -28.61
N PRO A 5 2.33 5.57 -27.40
CA PRO A 5 3.16 5.00 -26.36
C PRO A 5 3.72 3.66 -26.85
N THR A 6 5.03 3.59 -26.97
CA THR A 6 5.75 2.34 -27.21
C THR A 6 6.12 1.72 -25.87
N LEU A 7 5.99 0.41 -25.73
CA LEU A 7 6.56 -0.32 -24.59
C LEU A 7 8.06 0.00 -24.56
N TYR A 8 8.48 0.77 -23.56
CA TYR A 8 9.86 1.18 -23.40
C TYR A 8 10.61 0.03 -22.75
N ASN A 9 11.14 -0.88 -23.60
CA ASN A 9 12.01 -2.01 -23.25
C ASN A 9 11.32 -3.33 -22.85
N SER A 10 12.00 -4.45 -23.08
CA SER A 10 11.65 -5.76 -22.51
C SER A 10 12.33 -5.88 -21.14
N PHE A 11 11.56 -5.89 -20.05
CA PHE A 11 12.12 -5.97 -18.71
C PHE A 11 12.57 -7.40 -18.36
N GLY A 12 13.73 -7.51 -17.71
CA GLY A 12 14.15 -8.69 -16.96
C GLY A 12 13.76 -8.56 -15.47
N PRO A 13 13.95 -9.62 -14.66
CA PRO A 13 13.65 -9.58 -13.23
C PRO A 13 14.46 -8.48 -12.52
N VAL A 14 13.79 -7.69 -11.68
CA VAL A 14 14.41 -6.61 -10.87
C VAL A 14 15.04 -7.19 -9.59
N ASN A 15 14.48 -8.29 -9.07
CA ASN A 15 15.06 -9.05 -7.97
C ASN A 15 16.34 -9.76 -8.43
N THR A 16 17.31 -9.83 -7.53
CA THR A 16 18.62 -10.45 -7.78
C THR A 16 18.79 -11.80 -7.09
N ALA A 17 17.84 -12.18 -6.23
CA ALA A 17 17.82 -13.45 -5.51
C ALA A 17 16.60 -14.29 -5.95
N PRO A 18 16.76 -15.63 -6.06
CA PRO A 18 15.62 -16.53 -6.21
C PRO A 18 14.84 -16.59 -4.89
N GLY A 19 13.51 -16.59 -4.97
CA GLY A 19 12.64 -16.58 -3.79
C GLY A 19 11.17 -16.54 -4.16
N ASN A 20 10.31 -16.60 -3.15
CA ASN A 20 8.89 -16.35 -3.32
C ASN A 20 8.67 -14.82 -3.28
N GLU A 21 8.76 -14.18 -4.44
CA GLU A 21 8.61 -12.74 -4.56
C GLU A 21 7.17 -12.39 -4.97
N LEU A 22 6.51 -11.55 -4.19
CA LEU A 22 5.07 -11.34 -4.21
C LEU A 22 4.71 -9.85 -4.16
N ASP A 23 3.47 -9.54 -4.55
CA ASP A 23 2.82 -8.23 -4.34
C ASP A 23 3.66 -7.02 -4.75
N ALA A 24 4.33 -7.14 -5.90
CA ALA A 24 5.21 -6.11 -6.42
C ALA A 24 4.46 -4.83 -6.80
N GLN A 25 5.06 -3.68 -6.47
CA GLN A 25 4.57 -2.35 -6.80
C GLN A 25 5.67 -1.50 -7.43
N LEU A 26 5.26 -0.53 -8.23
CA LEU A 26 6.14 0.50 -8.78
C LEU A 26 5.64 1.88 -8.34
N LEU A 27 6.57 2.77 -8.00
CA LEU A 27 6.31 4.18 -7.78
C LEU A 27 7.24 5.01 -8.67
N GLY A 28 6.65 5.81 -9.57
CA GLY A 28 7.38 6.85 -10.27
C GLY A 28 7.63 8.01 -9.32
N LEU A 29 8.90 8.37 -9.12
CA LEU A 29 9.32 9.46 -8.23
C LEU A 29 9.38 10.77 -9.00
N SER A 30 9.17 11.90 -8.32
CA SER A 30 9.19 13.24 -8.91
C SER A 30 10.54 13.63 -9.51
N ASN A 31 11.63 12.96 -9.13
CA ASN A 31 12.95 13.13 -9.74
C ASN A 31 13.13 12.34 -11.06
N GLY A 32 12.10 11.60 -11.49
CA GLY A 32 12.08 10.77 -12.70
C GLY A 32 12.51 9.33 -12.50
N ASN A 33 13.10 8.99 -11.34
CA ASN A 33 13.49 7.62 -11.01
C ASN A 33 12.25 6.77 -10.68
N ILE A 34 12.44 5.45 -10.62
CA ILE A 34 11.40 4.48 -10.29
C ILE A 34 11.83 3.73 -9.04
N LEU A 35 10.98 3.65 -8.03
CA LEU A 35 11.15 2.71 -6.94
C LEU A 35 10.30 1.46 -7.22
N ALA A 36 10.96 0.32 -7.34
CA ALA A 36 10.29 -0.97 -7.34
C ALA A 36 10.34 -1.55 -5.93
N VAL A 37 9.21 -2.05 -5.44
CA VAL A 37 9.13 -2.82 -4.20
C VAL A 37 8.41 -4.13 -4.43
N TRP A 38 8.71 -5.09 -3.58
CA TRP A 38 8.04 -6.38 -3.55
C TRP A 38 8.21 -7.00 -2.17
N GLU A 39 7.34 -7.93 -1.86
CA GLU A 39 7.50 -8.79 -0.70
C GLU A 39 8.38 -9.97 -1.08
N SER A 40 9.43 -10.20 -0.28
CA SER A 40 10.28 -11.38 -0.34
C SER A 40 9.93 -12.27 0.83
N ASP A 41 9.25 -13.36 0.51
CA ASP A 41 8.70 -14.34 1.44
C ASP A 41 9.61 -15.58 1.52
N THR A 42 9.82 -16.05 2.75
CA THR A 42 10.58 -17.26 3.07
C THR A 42 9.81 -18.06 4.11
N ASP A 43 10.14 -19.34 4.28
CA ASP A 43 9.50 -20.22 5.29
C ASP A 43 9.58 -19.68 6.74
N GLN A 44 10.41 -18.65 7.01
CA GLN A 44 10.66 -18.11 8.34
C GLN A 44 10.33 -16.61 8.51
N SER A 45 10.27 -15.85 7.42
CA SER A 45 10.05 -14.40 7.46
C SER A 45 9.61 -13.83 6.11
N SER A 46 8.83 -12.75 6.19
CA SER A 46 8.55 -11.85 5.06
C SER A 46 9.33 -10.56 5.22
N SER A 47 9.81 -10.02 4.10
CA SER A 47 10.49 -8.73 4.06
C SER A 47 10.03 -7.89 2.87
N ILE A 48 9.94 -6.57 3.06
CA ILE A 48 9.71 -5.64 1.95
C ILE A 48 11.08 -5.30 1.38
N ARG A 49 11.31 -5.75 0.16
CA ARG A 49 12.52 -5.46 -0.61
C ARG A 49 12.23 -4.35 -1.60
N ALA A 50 13.28 -3.60 -1.92
CA ALA A 50 13.17 -2.50 -2.88
C ALA A 50 14.40 -2.36 -3.75
N ARG A 51 14.20 -1.76 -4.92
CA ARG A 51 15.28 -1.34 -5.80
C ARG A 51 14.97 0.00 -6.43
N LEU A 52 15.90 0.93 -6.31
CA LEU A 52 15.83 2.21 -7.01
C LEU A 52 16.35 2.01 -8.43
N LEU A 53 15.59 2.45 -9.40
CA LEU A 53 15.90 2.37 -10.82
C LEU A 53 15.92 3.78 -11.40
N ASP A 54 16.76 3.98 -12.40
CA ASP A 54 16.73 5.18 -13.22
C ASP A 54 15.44 5.24 -14.07
N PRO A 55 15.16 6.36 -14.76
CA PRO A 55 13.95 6.50 -15.59
C PRO A 55 13.87 5.47 -16.73
N PHE A 56 14.96 4.75 -17.01
CA PHE A 56 15.06 3.75 -18.06
C PHE A 56 15.02 2.31 -17.52
N GLY A 57 14.82 2.14 -16.21
CA GLY A 57 14.73 0.85 -15.53
C GLY A 57 16.06 0.22 -15.15
N SER A 58 17.18 0.94 -15.29
CA SER A 58 18.49 0.44 -14.84
C SER A 58 18.67 0.69 -13.35
N PRO A 59 19.22 -0.26 -12.59
CA PRO A 59 19.40 -0.08 -11.15
C PRO A 59 20.37 1.05 -10.81
N ILE A 60 20.01 1.86 -9.82
CA ILE A 60 20.85 2.92 -9.25
C ILE A 60 21.47 2.40 -7.95
N GLY A 61 22.80 2.48 -7.85
CA GLY A 61 23.57 2.06 -6.68
C GLY A 61 24.10 0.62 -6.76
N ASP A 62 25.08 0.31 -5.92
CA ASP A 62 25.80 -0.98 -5.93
C ASP A 62 25.16 -2.06 -5.04
N THR A 63 24.15 -1.71 -4.23
CA THR A 63 23.45 -2.67 -3.37
C THR A 63 22.34 -3.36 -4.15
N ASP A 64 22.41 -4.70 -4.21
CA ASP A 64 21.52 -5.54 -4.99
C ASP A 64 20.03 -5.49 -4.57
N GLN A 65 19.72 -4.90 -3.41
CA GLN A 65 18.37 -4.62 -2.88
C GLN A 65 18.44 -3.79 -1.59
N LEU A 66 17.39 -3.03 -1.29
CA LEU A 66 17.16 -2.37 -0.01
C LEU A 66 16.12 -3.14 0.81
N LEU A 67 16.24 -3.10 2.14
CA LEU A 67 15.25 -3.63 3.07
C LEU A 67 14.41 -2.46 3.61
N LEU A 68 13.12 -2.43 3.28
CA LEU A 68 12.18 -1.38 3.71
C LEU A 68 11.16 -1.88 4.77
N GLY A 69 11.32 -3.11 5.24
CA GLY A 69 10.46 -3.68 6.28
C GLY A 69 10.73 -5.17 6.46
N GLU A 70 10.49 -5.69 7.66
CA GLU A 70 10.66 -7.11 7.98
C GLU A 70 9.63 -7.54 9.03
N SER A 71 9.11 -8.75 8.87
CA SER A 71 8.37 -9.47 9.89
C SER A 71 9.10 -10.76 10.23
N THR A 72 9.37 -10.97 11.51
CA THR A 72 10.04 -12.18 12.02
C THR A 72 9.07 -13.32 12.32
N ALA A 73 7.79 -13.18 11.93
CA ALA A 73 6.76 -14.18 12.17
C ALA A 73 6.41 -14.90 10.88
N THR A 74 6.17 -16.21 11.01
CA THR A 74 5.98 -17.17 9.90
C THR A 74 4.59 -17.11 9.28
N GLN A 75 3.85 -16.03 9.45
CA GLN A 75 2.43 -15.97 9.16
C GLN A 75 2.06 -14.66 8.47
N TRP A 76 1.68 -14.83 7.20
CA TRP A 76 1.02 -13.89 6.28
C TRP A 76 1.77 -12.63 5.86
N ARG A 77 1.24 -12.04 4.78
CA ARG A 77 1.94 -11.18 3.83
C ARG A 77 2.00 -9.73 4.30
N LEU A 78 3.09 -9.05 3.93
CA LEU A 78 3.28 -7.63 4.19
C LEU A 78 2.50 -6.73 3.23
N GLN A 79 2.31 -7.16 1.99
CA GLN A 79 1.45 -6.47 0.99
C GLN A 79 1.78 -4.97 0.84
N PRO A 80 3.03 -4.62 0.46
CA PRO A 80 3.47 -3.24 0.47
C PRO A 80 2.69 -2.38 -0.55
N ALA A 81 2.35 -1.16 -0.16
CA ALA A 81 1.82 -0.12 -1.03
C ALA A 81 2.64 1.17 -0.90
N LEU A 82 2.80 1.91 -2.01
CA LEU A 82 3.72 3.04 -2.12
C LEU A 82 3.02 4.36 -2.41
N ALA A 83 3.50 5.43 -1.79
CA ALA A 83 3.23 6.81 -2.23
C ALA A 83 4.49 7.67 -2.06
N GLU A 84 4.66 8.68 -2.93
CA GLU A 84 5.72 9.67 -2.76
C GLU A 84 5.29 10.75 -1.77
N GLN A 85 6.17 11.17 -0.88
CA GLN A 85 5.90 12.30 0.01
C GLN A 85 5.83 13.61 -0.79
N THR A 86 4.69 14.30 -0.72
CA THR A 86 4.43 15.56 -1.45
C THR A 86 5.18 16.76 -0.87
N LYS A 87 5.69 16.65 0.36
CA LYS A 87 6.50 17.67 1.05
C LYS A 87 7.73 17.01 1.69
N SER A 88 8.64 17.83 2.22
CA SER A 88 9.90 17.40 2.88
C SER A 88 11.08 17.09 1.95
N GLY A 89 11.06 17.61 0.71
CA GLY A 89 12.15 17.38 -0.26
C GLY A 89 12.07 16.03 -0.97
N GLY A 90 10.89 15.39 -0.95
CA GLY A 90 10.63 14.06 -1.49
C GLY A 90 10.67 12.98 -0.41
N GLY A 91 10.89 11.74 -0.83
CA GLY A 91 10.85 10.56 0.04
C GLY A 91 9.63 9.70 -0.25
N VAL A 92 9.55 8.56 0.45
CA VAL A 92 8.56 7.53 0.16
C VAL A 92 7.81 7.14 1.42
N LEU A 93 6.52 6.86 1.27
CA LEU A 93 5.67 6.25 2.26
C LEU A 93 5.45 4.80 1.84
N VAL A 94 5.71 3.87 2.75
CA VAL A 94 5.48 2.44 2.55
C VAL A 94 4.40 2.01 3.53
N ALA A 95 3.18 1.79 3.03
CA ALA A 95 2.12 1.17 3.80
C ALA A 95 2.25 -0.35 3.71
N TYR A 96 2.04 -1.06 4.82
CA TYR A 96 2.12 -2.51 4.84
C TYR A 96 1.26 -3.08 5.99
N SER A 97 0.78 -4.30 5.79
CA SER A 97 0.19 -5.13 6.85
C SER A 97 1.32 -5.82 7.59
N ARG A 98 1.24 -5.94 8.91
CA ARG A 98 2.23 -6.65 9.71
C ARG A 98 1.54 -7.47 10.76
N TYR A 99 1.93 -8.73 10.82
CA TYR A 99 1.53 -9.62 11.90
C TYR A 99 2.25 -9.26 13.21
N ASP A 100 1.47 -9.08 14.27
CA ASP A 100 1.93 -8.87 15.63
C ASP A 100 1.56 -10.09 16.50
N LEU A 101 2.56 -10.77 17.06
CA LEU A 101 2.38 -12.01 17.86
C LEU A 101 1.46 -11.85 19.07
N LEU A 102 1.32 -10.62 19.56
CA LEU A 102 0.44 -10.25 20.66
C LEU A 102 -0.12 -8.87 20.33
N PRO A 103 -1.39 -8.76 19.90
CA PRO A 103 -2.50 -9.70 20.17
C PRO A 103 -2.82 -10.82 19.15
N ASP A 104 -1.88 -11.28 18.31
CA ASP A 104 -2.11 -12.35 17.29
C ASP A 104 -3.05 -11.87 16.17
N ASP A 105 -2.70 -10.73 15.59
CA ASP A 105 -3.44 -10.06 14.53
C ASP A 105 -2.52 -9.32 13.56
N HIS A 106 -3.09 -8.89 12.44
CA HIS A 106 -2.47 -8.03 11.45
C HIS A 106 -2.90 -6.59 11.62
N ASP A 107 -1.91 -5.72 11.64
CA ASP A 107 -2.08 -4.28 11.79
C ASP A 107 -1.50 -3.53 10.59
N ILE A 108 -2.08 -2.38 10.27
CA ILE A 108 -1.59 -1.52 9.19
C ILE A 108 -0.62 -0.49 9.75
N TYR A 109 0.55 -0.42 9.13
CA TYR A 109 1.59 0.56 9.43
C TYR A 109 1.98 1.35 8.19
N VAL A 110 2.51 2.55 8.39
CA VAL A 110 3.18 3.33 7.35
C VAL A 110 4.56 3.74 7.81
N GLN A 111 5.58 3.18 7.19
CA GLN A 111 6.95 3.61 7.40
C GLN A 111 7.28 4.76 6.45
N ARG A 112 7.76 5.86 7.01
CA ARG A 112 8.27 6.99 6.24
C ARG A 112 9.74 6.79 5.93
N TYR A 113 10.13 7.08 4.70
CA TYR A 113 11.51 7.06 4.23
C TYR A 113 11.89 8.42 3.65
N SER A 114 13.10 8.90 3.95
CA SER A 114 13.65 10.08 3.27
C SER A 114 13.85 9.84 1.77
N ALA A 115 14.20 10.89 1.01
CA ALA A 115 14.55 10.75 -0.41
C ALA A 115 15.74 9.80 -0.66
N ASP A 116 16.64 9.68 0.32
CA ASP A 116 17.77 8.73 0.32
C ASP A 116 17.39 7.34 0.88
N LEU A 117 16.09 7.09 1.06
CA LEU A 117 15.53 5.84 1.59
C LEU A 117 16.04 5.49 3.00
N VAL A 118 16.33 6.50 3.82
CA VAL A 118 16.62 6.33 5.24
C VAL A 118 15.30 6.24 6.03
N PRO A 119 15.09 5.23 6.89
CA PRO A 119 13.85 5.11 7.65
C PRO A 119 13.70 6.26 8.65
N GLY A 120 12.51 6.84 8.68
CA GLY A 120 12.02 7.82 9.65
C GLY A 120 11.01 7.21 10.62
N THR A 121 9.90 7.90 10.85
CA THR A 121 8.83 7.41 11.74
C THR A 121 8.06 6.26 11.12
N ASN A 122 7.56 5.37 12.00
CA ASN A 122 6.62 4.32 11.64
C ASN A 122 5.27 4.63 12.28
N ASP A 123 4.30 5.02 11.46
CA ASP A 123 3.00 5.49 11.92
C ASP A 123 2.06 4.27 12.01
N ALA A 124 1.55 3.98 13.21
CA ALA A 124 0.53 2.95 13.43
C ALA A 124 -0.83 3.45 12.92
N ILE A 125 -1.35 2.83 11.87
CA ILE A 125 -2.58 3.28 11.18
C ILE A 125 -3.81 2.63 11.78
N GLU A 126 -3.77 1.31 11.96
CA GLU A 126 -4.83 0.55 12.62
C GLU A 126 -4.20 -0.56 13.46
N THR A 127 -4.53 -0.57 14.75
CA THR A 127 -3.98 -1.49 15.76
C THR A 127 -5.05 -1.94 16.76
N SER A 128 -6.25 -2.19 16.23
CA SER A 128 -7.47 -2.29 17.04
C SER A 128 -7.79 -3.71 17.54
N GLY A 129 -6.94 -4.71 17.27
CA GLY A 129 -7.18 -6.09 17.68
C GLY A 129 -7.93 -6.94 16.65
N ALA A 130 -8.13 -6.44 15.43
CA ALA A 130 -8.82 -7.14 14.37
C ALA A 130 -7.92 -7.14 13.14
N ASP A 131 -7.87 -8.27 12.43
CA ASP A 131 -6.99 -8.42 11.27
C ASP A 131 -7.27 -7.36 10.20
N THR A 132 -6.18 -6.75 9.73
CA THR A 132 -6.21 -5.73 8.68
C THR A 132 -5.12 -5.96 7.64
N TYR A 133 -5.51 -5.81 6.38
CA TYR A 133 -4.67 -6.19 5.25
C TYR A 133 -5.09 -5.48 3.95
N ASP A 134 -4.36 -5.74 2.87
CA ASP A 134 -4.49 -5.10 1.56
C ASP A 134 -4.49 -3.54 1.65
N PRO A 135 -3.45 -2.92 2.23
CA PRO A 135 -3.41 -1.47 2.31
C PRO A 135 -3.23 -0.83 0.93
N SER A 136 -3.81 0.35 0.76
CA SER A 136 -3.51 1.28 -0.33
C SER A 136 -3.26 2.67 0.25
N ILE A 137 -2.36 3.44 -0.35
CA ILE A 137 -1.92 4.73 0.19
C ILE A 137 -1.82 5.76 -0.92
N ALA A 138 -2.24 6.99 -0.61
CA ALA A 138 -2.07 8.14 -1.48
C ALA A 138 -1.70 9.39 -0.67
N SER A 139 -0.76 10.17 -1.18
CA SER A 139 -0.31 11.39 -0.51
C SER A 139 -1.29 12.56 -0.72
N LEU A 140 -1.43 13.39 0.31
CA LEU A 140 -2.21 14.61 0.28
C LEU A 140 -1.31 15.81 -0.03
N GLY A 141 -1.84 16.84 -0.71
CA GLY A 141 -1.07 18.03 -1.08
C GLY A 141 -0.57 18.86 0.11
N ASP A 142 -1.11 18.64 1.31
CA ASP A 142 -0.67 19.31 2.53
C ASP A 142 0.55 18.66 3.20
N GLY A 143 1.01 17.49 2.71
CA GLY A 143 2.09 16.70 3.28
C GLY A 143 1.61 15.54 4.17
N GLY A 144 0.30 15.40 4.36
CA GLY A 144 -0.31 14.20 4.92
C GLY A 144 -0.49 13.10 3.87
N TYR A 145 -1.24 12.08 4.22
CA TYR A 145 -1.65 11.00 3.32
C TYR A 145 -2.95 10.35 3.79
N VAL A 146 -3.55 9.57 2.91
CA VAL A 146 -4.70 8.70 3.20
C VAL A 146 -4.28 7.26 3.01
N VAL A 147 -4.72 6.38 3.91
CA VAL A 147 -4.55 4.93 3.79
C VAL A 147 -5.94 4.31 3.78
N SER A 148 -6.22 3.47 2.80
CA SER A 148 -7.35 2.55 2.81
C SER A 148 -6.88 1.13 3.09
N TYR A 149 -7.70 0.32 3.72
CA TYR A 149 -7.38 -1.08 4.04
C TYR A 149 -8.65 -1.92 4.20
N THR A 150 -8.51 -3.23 4.03
CA THR A 150 -9.53 -4.20 4.39
C THR A 150 -9.42 -4.49 5.89
N LYS A 151 -10.55 -4.54 6.58
CA LYS A 151 -10.65 -4.94 7.99
C LYS A 151 -11.56 -6.14 8.12
N GLU A 152 -11.08 -7.17 8.80
CA GLU A 152 -11.86 -8.36 9.10
C GLU A 152 -12.86 -8.10 10.24
N GLY A 153 -14.02 -8.74 10.13
CA GLY A 153 -15.13 -8.64 11.06
C GLY A 153 -16.14 -9.76 10.81
N SER A 154 -17.43 -9.52 11.08
CA SER A 154 -18.49 -10.42 10.62
C SER A 154 -18.60 -10.49 9.10
N VAL A 155 -18.19 -9.40 8.45
CA VAL A 155 -17.90 -9.27 7.02
C VAL A 155 -16.65 -8.44 6.86
N GLU A 156 -15.99 -8.55 5.72
CA GLU A 156 -14.87 -7.68 5.40
C GLU A 156 -15.36 -6.32 4.91
N ASP A 157 -14.81 -5.27 5.49
CA ASP A 157 -15.16 -3.88 5.16
C ASP A 157 -13.92 -3.10 4.76
N ILE A 158 -14.11 -2.06 3.93
CA ILE A 158 -13.04 -1.10 3.65
C ILE A 158 -13.11 0.06 4.63
N PHE A 159 -11.97 0.37 5.23
CA PHE A 159 -11.79 1.55 6.06
C PHE A 159 -10.73 2.48 5.47
N LEU A 160 -10.83 3.76 5.83
CA LEU A 160 -9.83 4.77 5.57
C LEU A 160 -9.34 5.39 6.88
N ARG A 161 -8.07 5.80 6.89
CA ARG A 161 -7.50 6.73 7.87
C ARG A 161 -6.81 7.85 7.12
N ILE A 162 -7.06 9.08 7.55
CA ILE A 162 -6.36 10.27 7.06
C ILE A 162 -5.29 10.61 8.08
N VAL A 163 -4.05 10.70 7.63
CA VAL A 163 -2.91 11.07 8.45
C VAL A 163 -2.45 12.45 8.06
N SER A 164 -2.46 13.36 9.02
CA SER A 164 -1.95 14.72 8.83
C SER A 164 -0.44 14.73 8.56
N SER A 165 0.08 15.85 8.06
CA SER A 165 1.52 16.04 7.85
C SER A 165 2.36 15.94 9.13
N SER A 166 1.74 16.09 10.31
CA SER A 166 2.38 15.91 11.62
C SER A 166 2.25 14.49 12.19
N GLY A 167 1.70 13.54 11.43
CA GLY A 167 1.55 12.14 11.86
C GLY A 167 0.32 11.86 12.72
N VAL A 168 -0.59 12.83 12.91
CA VAL A 168 -1.86 12.58 13.63
C VAL A 168 -2.78 11.78 12.71
N VAL A 169 -3.17 10.58 13.16
CA VAL A 169 -4.09 9.66 12.48
C VAL A 169 -5.54 9.98 12.87
N SER A 170 -6.43 10.10 11.88
CA SER A 170 -7.86 10.34 12.12
C SER A 170 -8.55 9.14 12.79
N ALA A 171 -9.80 9.33 13.22
CA ALA A 171 -10.71 8.23 13.44
C ALA A 171 -10.90 7.41 12.14
N PRO A 172 -11.22 6.10 12.23
CA PRO A 172 -11.52 5.29 11.06
C PRO A 172 -12.81 5.74 10.37
N ILE A 173 -12.75 5.78 9.04
CA ILE A 173 -13.89 6.10 8.17
C ILE A 173 -14.24 4.82 7.43
N LYS A 174 -15.39 4.21 7.76
CA LYS A 174 -15.92 3.05 7.04
C LYS A 174 -16.46 3.48 5.68
N MET A 175 -16.10 2.78 4.61
CA MET A 175 -16.67 3.00 3.28
C MET A 175 -18.09 2.41 3.20
N PRO A 176 -19.02 3.10 2.51
CA PRO A 176 -20.38 2.61 2.36
C PRO A 176 -20.45 1.31 1.53
N GLY A 177 -21.54 0.56 1.70
CA GLY A 177 -21.90 -0.60 0.88
C GLY A 177 -22.15 -0.26 -0.60
N SER A 178 -22.25 -1.30 -1.44
CA SER A 178 -22.55 -1.22 -2.87
C SER A 178 -23.96 -0.66 -3.20
N VAL A 179 -24.84 -0.54 -2.20
CA VAL A 179 -26.20 -0.01 -2.35
C VAL A 179 -26.47 1.08 -1.30
N GLU A 180 -26.83 2.27 -1.76
CA GLU A 180 -27.19 3.42 -0.91
C GLU A 180 -28.37 3.06 0.02
N GLY A 181 -28.17 3.17 1.34
CA GLY A 181 -29.21 2.88 2.34
C GLY A 181 -29.40 1.40 2.70
N GLN A 182 -28.52 0.53 2.24
CA GLN A 182 -28.45 -0.87 2.61
C GLN A 182 -27.05 -1.13 3.20
N GLU A 183 -26.92 -1.14 4.52
CA GLU A 183 -25.71 -1.62 5.23
C GLU A 183 -25.59 -3.15 5.13
N ASN A 184 -25.85 -3.71 3.94
CA ASN A 184 -25.97 -5.14 3.79
C ASN A 184 -24.57 -5.75 3.79
N ASP A 185 -24.38 -6.68 4.73
CA ASP A 185 -23.25 -7.56 5.03
C ASP A 185 -22.62 -8.23 3.80
N GLU A 186 -21.90 -7.48 2.96
CA GLU A 186 -21.17 -8.00 1.81
C GLU A 186 -19.69 -7.71 1.93
N ASP A 187 -18.87 -8.74 1.73
CA ASP A 187 -17.41 -8.61 1.75
C ASP A 187 -16.94 -7.56 0.74
N GLN A 188 -16.21 -6.57 1.25
CA GLN A 188 -15.49 -5.55 0.51
C GLN A 188 -13.99 -5.72 0.74
N ARG A 189 -13.22 -5.82 -0.34
CA ARG A 189 -11.78 -6.14 -0.24
C ARG A 189 -10.95 -5.36 -1.27
N ARG A 190 -9.64 -5.31 -1.03
CA ARG A 190 -8.63 -4.82 -1.99
C ARG A 190 -8.95 -3.45 -2.55
N SER A 191 -9.08 -2.50 -1.64
CA SER A 191 -9.28 -1.11 -2.01
C SER A 191 -8.08 -0.52 -2.75
N GLN A 192 -8.34 0.46 -3.61
CA GLN A 192 -7.31 1.40 -4.07
C GLN A 192 -7.76 2.81 -3.77
N VAL A 193 -6.84 3.63 -3.26
CA VAL A 193 -7.09 5.05 -2.99
C VAL A 193 -6.22 5.92 -3.87
N ILE A 194 -6.81 6.97 -4.44
CA ILE A 194 -6.09 8.06 -5.09
C ILE A 194 -6.58 9.40 -4.54
N VAL A 195 -5.71 10.41 -4.62
CA VAL A 195 -6.05 11.79 -4.33
C VAL A 195 -5.96 12.57 -5.63
N LEU A 196 -7.04 13.25 -6.01
CA LEU A 196 -7.08 14.10 -7.19
C LEU A 196 -6.37 15.44 -6.91
N ASP A 197 -5.97 16.16 -7.96
CA ASP A 197 -5.36 17.49 -7.84
C ASP A 197 -6.28 18.52 -7.14
N THR A 198 -7.59 18.25 -7.13
CA THR A 198 -8.61 19.00 -6.39
C THR A 198 -8.58 18.76 -4.88
N GLY A 199 -7.84 17.73 -4.42
CA GLY A 199 -7.78 17.26 -3.04
C GLY A 199 -8.87 16.22 -2.70
N GLU A 200 -9.71 15.84 -3.66
CA GLU A 200 -10.75 14.83 -3.47
C GLU A 200 -10.14 13.42 -3.39
N ILE A 201 -10.62 12.63 -2.43
CA ILE A 201 -10.21 11.23 -2.25
C ILE A 201 -11.17 10.34 -3.02
N VAL A 202 -10.63 9.52 -3.92
CA VAL A 202 -11.39 8.51 -4.67
C VAL A 202 -10.92 7.14 -4.20
N VAL A 203 -11.89 6.29 -3.85
CA VAL A 203 -11.64 4.92 -3.42
C VAL A 203 -12.43 3.98 -4.32
N ASN A 204 -11.77 2.96 -4.85
CA ASN A 204 -12.44 1.79 -5.39
C ASN A 204 -12.21 0.59 -4.47
N TYR A 205 -13.03 -0.45 -4.62
CA TYR A 205 -12.88 -1.72 -3.92
C TYR A 205 -13.66 -2.80 -4.67
N ILE A 206 -13.33 -4.05 -4.37
CA ILE A 206 -14.06 -5.21 -4.88
C ILE A 206 -15.15 -5.55 -3.87
N GLY A 207 -16.42 -5.43 -4.27
CA GLY A 207 -17.56 -5.95 -3.51
C GLY A 207 -18.15 -7.20 -4.18
N ARG A 208 -18.91 -8.00 -3.44
CA ARG A 208 -19.83 -8.96 -4.04
C ARG A 208 -21.09 -8.24 -4.53
N GLU A 209 -21.75 -8.79 -5.55
CA GLU A 209 -23.03 -8.31 -6.08
C GLU A 209 -24.12 -9.33 -5.72
N GLN A 210 -25.31 -8.89 -5.29
CA GLN A 210 -26.42 -9.83 -5.11
C GLN A 210 -26.95 -10.34 -6.44
N THR A 211 -27.16 -11.65 -6.51
CA THR A 211 -28.17 -12.19 -7.42
C THR A 211 -29.54 -11.76 -6.89
N LEU A 212 -30.14 -10.72 -7.46
CA LEU A 212 -31.57 -10.46 -7.25
C LEU A 212 -32.35 -11.73 -7.63
N PRO A 213 -33.32 -12.20 -6.83
CA PRO A 213 -34.19 -13.27 -7.27
C PRO A 213 -34.92 -12.81 -8.54
N PRO A 214 -35.13 -13.70 -9.54
CA PRO A 214 -35.89 -13.33 -10.72
C PRO A 214 -37.29 -12.86 -10.29
N PHE A 215 -37.71 -11.71 -10.82
CA PHE A 215 -39.05 -11.17 -10.61
C PHE A 215 -40.09 -12.27 -10.90
N LEU A 216 -40.93 -12.59 -9.91
CA LEU A 216 -42.11 -13.46 -10.05
C LEU A 216 -43.27 -12.71 -10.71
#